data_AF-A0A2X1B2E9-F1
#
_entry.id   AF-A0A2X1B2E9-F1
#
_cell.length_a   1.000
_cell.length_b   1.000
_cell.length_c   1.000
_cell.angle_alpha   90.00
_cell.angle_beta   90.00
_cell.angle_gamma   90.00
#
_symmetry.space_group_name_H-M   'P 1'
#
loop_
_entity.id
_entity.type
_entity.pdbx_description
1 polymer ?
#
loop_
_entity_poly.entity_id
_entity_poly.type
_entity_poly.pdbx_seq_one_letter_code
_entity_poly.pdbx_strand_id
1 'polypeptide(L)'
;MALAKAMQIIAYEIPPRTSLRQIYAFVLIVEANSLGKSIIISDLKEIAGTDNTGEPIFGQSIGRSYQLLMEPTKRDPDGLGWIKLETDEDDQRRKVIRLTEKGEAIANQLRRTVATGQSKDGDNDVSG
;
A
#
# COMPACT_ATOMS: atom_id res chain seq x y z
N MET A 1 -8.76 -0.50 -19.32
CA MET A 1 -7.32 -0.83 -19.11
C MET A 1 -6.65 -0.15 -17.89
N ALA A 2 -7.37 0.64 -17.07
CA ALA A 2 -6.75 1.39 -15.96
C ALA A 2 -6.10 0.50 -14.89
N LEU A 3 -6.76 -0.60 -14.51
CA LEU A 3 -6.21 -1.56 -13.55
C LEU A 3 -4.87 -2.15 -14.02
N ALA A 4 -4.78 -2.57 -15.28
CA ALA A 4 -3.54 -3.11 -15.84
C ALA A 4 -2.39 -2.09 -15.80
N LYS A 5 -2.67 -0.81 -16.11
CA LYS A 5 -1.68 0.28 -16.01
C LYS A 5 -1.27 0.55 -14.56
N ALA A 6 -2.22 0.53 -13.63
CA ALA A 6 -1.91 0.68 -12.20
C ALA A 6 -0.99 -0.46 -11.72
N MET A 7 -1.28 -1.70 -12.11
CA MET A 7 -0.42 -2.84 -11.79
C MET A 7 0.95 -2.74 -12.46
N GLN A 8 1.02 -2.22 -13.69
CA GLN A 8 2.28 -1.98 -14.39
C GLN A 8 3.17 -0.97 -13.66
N ILE A 9 2.60 0.11 -13.11
CA ILE A 9 3.35 1.09 -12.30
C ILE A 9 3.99 0.40 -11.10
N ILE A 10 3.23 -0.42 -10.37
CA ILE A 10 3.77 -1.16 -9.21
C ILE A 10 4.85 -2.14 -9.68
N ALA A 11 4.60 -2.88 -10.76
CA ALA A 11 5.52 -3.91 -11.26
C ALA A 11 6.89 -3.35 -11.69
N TYR A 12 6.97 -2.09 -12.13
CA TYR A 12 8.24 -1.46 -12.50
C TYR A 12 9.11 -1.07 -11.30
N GLU A 13 8.51 -0.89 -10.14
CA GLU A 13 9.20 -0.35 -8.97
C GLU A 13 9.53 -1.41 -7.91
N ILE A 14 8.87 -2.57 -7.96
CA ILE A 14 9.05 -3.65 -6.99
C ILE A 14 10.17 -4.63 -7.40
N PRO A 15 10.91 -5.22 -6.45
CA PRO A 15 11.86 -6.28 -6.75
C PRO A 15 11.19 -7.54 -7.31
N PRO A 16 11.95 -8.38 -8.04
CA PRO A 16 11.48 -9.71 -8.44
C PRO A 16 10.99 -10.51 -7.23
N ARG A 17 9.88 -11.26 -7.42
CA ARG A 17 9.25 -12.12 -6.40
C ARG A 17 8.58 -11.38 -5.23
N THR A 18 8.31 -10.09 -5.37
CA THR A 18 7.39 -9.39 -4.47
C THR A 18 6.01 -10.06 -4.50
N SER A 19 5.46 -10.36 -3.33
CA SER A 19 4.17 -11.04 -3.20
C SER A 19 3.00 -10.07 -3.33
N LEU A 20 1.85 -10.58 -3.80
CA LEU A 20 0.61 -9.79 -3.87
C LEU A 20 0.18 -9.28 -2.49
N ARG A 21 0.48 -10.00 -1.41
CA ARG A 21 0.21 -9.55 -0.03
C ARG A 21 1.05 -8.34 0.37
N GLN A 22 2.30 -8.24 -0.08
CA GLN A 22 3.13 -7.05 0.16
C GLN A 22 2.58 -5.84 -0.60
N ILE A 23 2.15 -6.04 -1.85
CA ILE A 23 1.48 -5.00 -2.64
C ILE A 23 0.18 -4.57 -1.94
N TYR A 24 -0.63 -5.53 -1.48
CA TYR A 24 -1.87 -5.23 -0.78
C TYR A 24 -1.66 -4.45 0.52
N ALA A 25 -0.64 -4.80 1.31
CA ALA A 25 -0.26 -4.02 2.50
C ALA A 25 0.04 -2.56 2.14
N PHE A 26 0.77 -2.30 1.05
CA PHE A 26 1.02 -0.94 0.58
C PHE A 26 -0.28 -0.20 0.20
N VAL A 27 -1.19 -0.85 -0.53
CA VAL A 27 -2.46 -0.24 -0.92
C VAL A 27 -3.30 0.15 0.32
N LEU A 28 -3.36 -0.70 1.35
CA LEU A 28 -4.04 -0.37 2.61
C LEU A 28 -3.40 0.82 3.32
N ILE A 29 -2.08 0.92 3.32
CA ILE A 29 -1.36 2.06 3.90
C ILE A 29 -1.68 3.35 3.14
N VAL A 30 -1.68 3.27 1.81
CA VAL A 30 -2.03 4.40 0.93
C VAL A 30 -3.45 4.88 1.19
N GLU A 31 -4.41 3.96 1.29
CA GLU A 31 -5.80 4.29 1.59
C GLU A 31 -5.94 4.95 2.97
N ALA A 32 -5.36 4.35 4.01
CA ALA A 32 -5.39 4.90 5.36
C ALA A 32 -4.78 6.30 5.44
N ASN A 33 -3.62 6.52 4.80
CA ASN A 33 -2.98 7.84 4.75
C ASN A 33 -3.85 8.86 3.98
N SER A 34 -4.51 8.45 2.88
CA SER A 34 -5.39 9.33 2.12
C SER A 34 -6.63 9.79 2.90
N LEU A 35 -7.06 8.98 3.89
CA LEU A 35 -8.15 9.31 4.80
C LEU A 35 -7.67 10.07 6.06
N GLY A 36 -6.38 10.44 6.13
CA GLY A 36 -5.80 11.08 7.30
C GLY A 36 -5.72 10.18 8.54
N LYS A 37 -5.86 8.86 8.39
CA LYS A 37 -5.81 7.92 9.50
C LYS A 37 -4.37 7.65 9.92
N SER A 38 -4.08 7.80 11.21
CA SER A 38 -2.83 7.34 11.82
C SER A 38 -2.95 5.86 12.16
N ILE A 39 -2.35 4.99 11.35
CA ILE A 39 -2.37 3.54 11.56
C ILE A 39 -1.01 3.01 12.04
N ILE A 40 -1.04 2.01 12.90
CA ILE A 40 0.13 1.23 13.33
C ILE A 40 0.10 -0.16 12.67
N ILE A 41 1.18 -0.93 12.88
CA ILE A 41 1.35 -2.25 12.24
C ILE A 41 0.26 -3.26 12.64
N SER A 42 -0.26 -3.19 13.88
CA SER A 42 -1.38 -4.05 14.30
C SER A 42 -2.66 -3.75 13.53
N ASP A 43 -2.93 -2.47 13.25
CA ASP A 43 -4.15 -2.04 12.58
C ASP A 43 -4.20 -2.58 11.15
N LEU A 44 -3.05 -2.72 10.48
CA LEU A 44 -2.99 -3.33 9.15
C LEU A 44 -3.51 -4.76 9.11
N LYS A 45 -3.29 -5.55 10.18
CA LYS A 45 -3.84 -6.91 10.25
C LYS A 45 -5.36 -6.88 10.41
N GLU A 46 -5.85 -5.96 11.22
CA GLU A 46 -7.29 -5.79 11.47
C GLU A 46 -8.01 -5.31 10.20
N ILE A 47 -7.46 -4.28 9.54
CA ILE A 47 -8.01 -3.71 8.31
C ILE A 47 -8.03 -4.75 7.18
N ALA A 48 -6.97 -5.57 7.05
CA ALA A 48 -6.92 -6.60 6.02
C ALA A 48 -7.92 -7.74 6.24
N GLY A 49 -8.28 -8.03 7.50
CA GLY A 49 -9.21 -9.10 7.83
C GLY A 49 -8.69 -10.51 7.50
N THR A 50 -9.63 -11.40 7.18
CA THR A 50 -9.38 -12.83 6.95
C THR A 50 -9.58 -13.21 5.48
N ASP A 51 -8.93 -14.28 5.05
CA ASP A 51 -9.16 -14.91 3.76
C ASP A 51 -10.42 -15.81 3.76
N ASN A 52 -10.67 -16.48 2.64
CA ASN A 52 -11.84 -17.34 2.44
C ASN A 52 -11.88 -18.59 3.33
N THR A 53 -10.82 -18.86 4.10
CA THR A 53 -10.74 -19.96 5.07
C THR A 53 -10.93 -19.49 6.51
N GLY A 54 -11.06 -18.17 6.73
CA GLY A 54 -11.13 -17.57 8.06
C GLY A 54 -9.77 -17.25 8.67
N GLU A 55 -8.67 -17.47 7.95
CA GLU A 55 -7.31 -17.18 8.42
C GLU A 55 -6.91 -15.73 8.11
N PRO A 56 -6.11 -15.03 8.94
CA PRO A 56 -5.68 -13.66 8.65
C PRO A 56 -4.96 -13.54 7.29
N ILE A 57 -5.29 -12.53 6.47
CA ILE A 57 -4.70 -12.37 5.12
C ILE A 57 -3.16 -12.30 5.17
N PHE A 58 -2.61 -11.61 6.18
CA PHE A 58 -1.16 -11.51 6.39
C PHE A 58 -0.57 -12.63 7.26
N GLY A 59 -1.36 -13.64 7.58
CA GLY A 59 -1.01 -14.71 8.51
C GLY A 59 -0.73 -14.20 9.92
N GLN A 60 -0.10 -15.04 10.74
CA GLN A 60 0.20 -14.71 12.14
C GLN A 60 1.22 -13.58 12.31
N SER A 61 2.07 -13.31 11.30
CA SER A 61 3.06 -12.23 11.35
C SER A 61 3.05 -11.39 10.07
N ILE A 62 2.77 -10.10 10.25
CA ILE A 62 2.78 -9.12 9.15
C ILE A 62 4.19 -8.62 8.80
N GLY A 63 5.21 -8.99 9.59
CA GLY A 63 6.58 -8.48 9.46
C GLY A 63 7.08 -8.44 8.02
N ARG A 64 7.00 -9.57 7.32
CA ARG A 64 7.45 -9.70 5.93
C ARG A 64 6.59 -8.93 4.92
N SER A 65 5.32 -8.69 5.25
CA SER A 65 4.36 -8.02 4.35
C SER A 65 4.63 -6.52 4.23
N TYR A 66 5.15 -5.86 5.29
CA TYR A 66 5.47 -4.43 5.25
C TYR A 66 6.97 -4.12 5.20
N GLN A 67 7.85 -5.04 5.62
CA GLN A 67 9.31 -4.80 5.67
C GLN A 67 9.89 -4.34 4.33
N LEU A 68 9.47 -4.95 3.22
CA LEU A 68 9.88 -4.54 1.87
C LEU A 68 9.54 -3.07 1.57
N LEU A 69 8.50 -2.52 2.19
CA LEU A 69 8.05 -1.15 1.93
C LEU A 69 8.93 -0.11 2.65
N MET A 70 9.69 -0.52 3.66
CA MET A 70 10.56 0.35 4.46
C MET A 70 11.81 0.77 3.68
N GLU A 71 12.54 1.75 4.21
CA GLU A 71 13.87 2.13 3.72
C GLU A 71 14.82 0.91 3.65
N PRO A 72 15.64 0.80 2.60
CA PRO A 72 16.62 -0.26 2.51
C PRO A 72 17.64 -0.17 3.65
N THR A 73 18.04 -1.35 4.13
CA THR A 73 19.03 -1.49 5.20
C THR A 73 20.14 -2.45 4.77
N LYS A 74 21.25 -2.51 5.52
CA LYS A 74 22.29 -3.52 5.27
C LYS A 74 21.77 -4.96 5.30
N ARG A 75 20.72 -5.23 6.08
CA ARG A 75 20.10 -6.55 6.22
C ARG A 75 19.04 -6.82 5.16
N ASP A 76 18.38 -5.77 4.69
CA ASP A 76 17.32 -5.82 3.70
C ASP A 76 17.57 -4.73 2.64
N PRO A 77 18.48 -4.98 1.70
CA PRO A 77 18.91 -3.98 0.71
C PRO A 77 17.84 -3.69 -0.34
N ASP A 78 16.81 -4.54 -0.44
CA ASP A 78 15.73 -4.44 -1.42
C ASP A 78 14.56 -3.57 -0.93
N GLY A 79 14.68 -2.98 0.26
CA GLY A 79 13.69 -2.06 0.81
C GLY A 79 13.36 -0.92 -0.16
N LEU A 80 12.07 -0.67 -0.35
CA LEU A 80 11.55 0.26 -1.33
C LEU A 80 11.64 1.73 -0.89
N GLY A 81 11.71 1.99 0.41
CA GLY A 81 11.66 3.34 0.97
C GLY A 81 10.34 4.05 0.71
N TRP A 82 9.23 3.32 0.62
CA TRP A 82 7.90 3.88 0.38
C TRP A 82 7.18 4.27 1.67
N ILE A 83 7.54 3.64 2.79
CA ILE A 83 6.96 3.94 4.10
C ILE A 83 8.07 4.18 5.14
N LYS A 84 7.70 4.90 6.20
CA LYS A 84 8.50 5.07 7.41
C LYS A 84 7.63 4.85 8.64
N LEU A 85 8.29 4.50 9.74
CA LEU A 85 7.66 4.43 11.05
C LEU A 85 8.04 5.67 11.85
N GLU A 86 7.06 6.50 12.14
CA GLU A 86 7.20 7.68 12.97
C GLU A 86 6.70 7.39 14.38
N THR A 87 7.34 8.01 15.36
CA THR A 87 6.86 7.97 16.73
C THR A 87 5.60 8.85 16.83
N ASP A 88 4.54 8.34 17.43
CA ASP A 88 3.34 9.13 17.71
C ASP A 88 3.68 10.22 18.76
N GLU A 89 3.19 11.44 18.53
CA GLU A 89 3.47 12.59 19.40
C GLU A 89 2.78 12.45 20.77
N ASP A 90 1.60 11.81 20.81
CA ASP A 90 0.81 11.60 22.01
C ASP A 90 1.24 10.33 22.77
N ASP A 91 1.81 9.34 22.07
CA ASP A 91 2.34 8.11 22.67
C ASP A 91 3.63 7.65 22.00
N GLN A 92 4.77 7.94 22.65
CA GLN A 92 6.09 7.59 22.10
C GLN A 92 6.34 6.08 21.94
N ARG A 93 5.48 5.22 22.49
CA ARG A 93 5.55 3.76 22.31
C ARG A 93 4.87 3.32 21.02
N ARG A 94 4.03 4.16 20.41
CA ARG A 94 3.33 3.88 19.16
C ARG A 94 4.17 4.30 17.97
N LYS A 95 4.28 3.37 17.01
CA LYS A 95 4.98 3.57 15.74
C LYS A 95 3.96 3.64 14.62
N VAL A 96 3.64 4.86 14.20
CA VAL A 96 2.67 5.16 13.16
C VAL A 96 3.33 5.02 11.80
N ILE A 97 2.62 4.38 10.88
CA ILE A 97 3.05 4.18 9.51
C ILE A 97 2.72 5.43 8.71
N ARG A 98 3.72 6.00 8.06
CA ARG A 98 3.58 7.13 7.14
C ARG A 98 4.17 6.81 5.79
N LEU A 99 3.60 7.39 4.74
CA LEU A 99 4.23 7.40 3.43
C LEU A 99 5.46 8.31 3.46
N THR A 100 6.53 7.90 2.78
CA THR A 100 7.64 8.80 2.41
C THR A 100 7.24 9.62 1.19
N GLU A 101 8.06 10.60 0.80
CA GLU A 101 7.87 11.32 -0.46
C GLU A 101 7.83 10.37 -1.67
N LYS A 102 8.68 9.33 -1.67
CA LYS A 102 8.69 8.28 -2.70
C LYS A 102 7.40 7.47 -2.68
N GLY A 103 6.93 7.08 -1.49
CA GLY A 103 5.65 6.37 -1.34
C GLY A 103 4.46 7.20 -1.82
N GLU A 104 4.44 8.49 -1.49
CA GLU A 104 3.41 9.43 -1.98
C GLU A 104 3.44 9.58 -3.50
N ALA A 105 4.62 9.63 -4.12
CA ALA A 105 4.73 9.72 -5.57
C ALA A 105 4.07 8.51 -6.26
N ILE A 106 4.33 7.29 -5.76
CA ILE A 106 3.70 6.06 -6.26
C ILE A 106 2.19 6.08 -5.99
N ALA A 107 1.77 6.41 -4.76
CA ALA A 107 0.37 6.51 -4.39
C ALA A 107 -0.41 7.47 -5.30
N ASN A 108 0.17 8.64 -5.60
CA ASN A 108 -0.41 9.63 -6.50
C ASN A 108 -0.46 9.16 -7.95
N GLN A 109 0.52 8.40 -8.44
CA GLN A 109 0.44 7.80 -9.78
C GLN A 109 -0.68 6.75 -9.86
N LEU A 110 -0.82 5.90 -8.83
CA LEU A 110 -1.88 4.89 -8.77
C LEU A 110 -3.27 5.54 -8.76
N ARG A 111 -3.49 6.51 -7.87
CA ARG A 111 -4.77 7.26 -7.76
C ARG A 111 -5.16 7.89 -9.09
N ARG A 112 -4.24 8.60 -9.75
CA ARG A 112 -4.49 9.23 -11.06
C ARG A 112 -4.82 8.21 -12.15
N THR A 113 -4.11 7.08 -12.17
CA THR A 113 -4.32 6.03 -13.18
C THR A 113 -5.68 5.37 -13.02
N VAL A 114 -6.13 5.13 -11.79
CA VAL A 114 -7.46 4.58 -11.53
C VAL A 114 -8.55 5.60 -11.84
N ALA A 115 -8.42 6.85 -11.39
CA ALA A 115 -9.40 7.91 -11.62
C ALA A 115 -9.63 8.20 -13.12
N THR A 116 -8.55 8.30 -13.90
CA THR A 116 -8.63 8.50 -15.36
C THR A 116 -9.23 7.32 -16.12
N GLY A 117 -9.22 6.13 -15.51
CA GLY A 117 -9.95 4.96 -16.00
C GLY A 117 -11.45 5.09 -15.84
N GLN A 118 -11.90 5.54 -14.67
CA GLN A 118 -13.32 5.65 -14.33
C GLN A 118 -14.03 6.74 -15.14
N SER A 119 -13.36 7.86 -15.46
CA SER A 119 -13.95 8.95 -16.24
C SER A 119 -14.19 8.60 -17.71
N LYS A 120 -13.52 7.58 -18.27
CA LYS A 120 -13.69 7.19 -19.69
C LYS A 120 -14.80 6.17 -19.93
N ASP A 121 -15.17 5.41 -18.91
CA ASP A 121 -16.23 4.39 -19.02
C ASP A 121 -17.64 4.98 -18.77
N GLY A 122 -17.75 6.19 -18.19
CA GLY A 122 -19.03 6.83 -17.87
C GLY A 122 -19.65 7.73 -18.96
N ASP A 123 -18.94 7.97 -20.08
CA ASP A 123 -19.36 8.94 -21.12
C ASP A 123 -19.91 8.26 -22.40
N ASN A 124 -20.00 6.92 -22.42
CA ASN A 124 -20.41 6.14 -23.58
C ASN A 124 -21.86 5.62 -23.56
N ASP A 125 -22.66 5.95 -22.53
CA ASP A 125 -24.03 5.41 -22.37
C ASP A 125 -25.16 6.44 -22.58
N VAL A 126 -24.89 7.58 -23.23
CA VAL A 126 -25.96 8.52 -23.64
C VAL A 126 -25.81 8.89 -25.11
N SER A 127 -26.10 7.93 -26.00
CA SER A 127 -26.60 8.19 -27.37
C SER A 127 -26.98 6.85 -28.02
N GLY A 128 -28.27 6.53 -27.98
CA GLY A 128 -28.88 5.38 -28.64
C GLY A 128 -30.37 5.32 -28.40
#